data_AF-A0A662KMD1-F1
#
_entry.id   AF-A0A662KMD1-F1
#
_cell.length_a   1.000
_cell.length_b   1.000
_cell.length_c   1.000
_cell.angle_alpha   90.00
_cell.angle_beta   90.00
_cell.angle_gamma   90.00
#
_symmetry.space_group_name_H-M   'P 1'
#
loop_
_entity.id
_entity.type
_entity.pdbx_description
1 polymer ?
#
loop_
_entity_poly.entity_id
_entity_poly.type
_entity_poly.pdbx_seq_one_letter_code
_entity_poly.pdbx_strand_id
1 'polypeptide(L)' 'HIVDGTIVVDKKLIMSQREASLYKKPIGDVIRLIRIDGCRLSGHDSRTWVFEITELGIVNIIAPLAEYIRR' A
#
# COMPACT_ATOMS: atom_id res chain seq x y z
N HIS A 1 -15.08 -22.45 -5.31
CA HIS A 1 -14.17 -21.29 -5.42
C HIS A 1 -13.13 -21.40 -4.30
N ILE A 2 -12.22 -22.37 -4.43
CA ILE A 2 -11.15 -22.57 -3.45
C ILE A 2 -10.04 -21.60 -3.87
N VAL A 3 -10.10 -20.36 -3.38
CA VAL A 3 -8.96 -19.43 -3.48
C VAL A 3 -8.26 -19.46 -2.14
N ASP A 4 -6.97 -19.78 -2.13
CA ASP A 4 -6.18 -19.84 -0.90
C ASP A 4 -5.90 -18.45 -0.32
N GLY A 5 -6.16 -17.38 -1.09
CA GLY A 5 -6.20 -16.02 -0.59
C GLY A 5 -6.57 -14.96 -1.63
N THR A 6 -6.89 -13.77 -1.13
CA THR A 6 -7.19 -12.55 -1.86
C THR A 6 -6.21 -11.47 -1.42
N ILE A 7 -5.33 -11.07 -2.33
CA ILE A 7 -4.41 -9.94 -2.15
C ILE A 7 -4.82 -8.87 -3.15
N VAL A 8 -5.10 -7.67 -2.65
CA VAL A 8 -5.45 -6.50 -3.46
C VAL A 8 -4.26 -5.58 -3.50
N VAL A 9 -3.78 -5.27 -4.69
CA VAL A 9 -2.70 -4.31 -4.93
C VAL A 9 -3.26 -3.14 -5.71
N ASP A 10 -2.97 -1.92 -5.26
CA ASP A 10 -3.42 -0.70 -5.89
C ASP A 10 -2.29 0.32 -5.99
N LYS A 11 -2.42 1.25 -6.93
CA LYS A 11 -1.52 2.39 -7.09
C LYS A 11 -2.31 3.66 -7.29
N LYS A 12 -1.87 4.74 -6.64
CA LYS A 12 -2.47 6.06 -6.81
C LYS A 12 -1.40 7.07 -7.21
N LEU A 13 -1.62 7.73 -8.35
CA LEU A 13 -0.82 8.84 -8.82
C LEU A 13 -1.20 10.10 -8.03
N ILE A 14 -0.21 10.82 -7.51
CA ILE A 14 -0.40 12.05 -6.76
C ILE A 14 -0.59 13.21 -7.75
N MET A 15 -1.79 13.78 -7.82
CA MET A 15 -2.13 14.78 -8.84
C MET A 15 -2.49 16.14 -8.26
N SER A 16 -2.71 16.24 -6.96
CA SER A 16 -3.08 17.49 -6.30
C SER A 16 -2.16 17.82 -5.13
N GLN A 17 -2.07 19.11 -4.79
CA GLN A 17 -1.28 19.56 -3.64
C GLN A 17 -1.80 18.99 -2.31
N ARG A 18 -3.11 18.75 -2.20
CA ARG A 18 -3.71 18.13 -1.01
C ARG A 18 -3.23 16.69 -0.85
N GLU A 19 -3.19 15.92 -1.94
CA GLU A 19 -2.67 14.56 -1.92
C GLU A 19 -1.18 14.54 -1.64
N ALA A 20 -0.42 15.47 -2.22
CA ALA A 20 1.01 15.57 -1.99
C ALA A 20 1.33 15.80 -0.50
N SER A 21 0.58 16.70 0.15
CA SER A 21 0.67 16.93 1.59
C SER A 21 0.22 15.71 2.41
N LEU A 22 -0.91 15.10 2.07
CA LEU A 22 -1.48 13.96 2.80
C LEU A 22 -0.58 12.72 2.76
N TYR A 23 -0.01 12.40 1.60
CA TYR A 23 0.81 11.21 1.40
C TYR A 23 2.31 11.49 1.50
N LYS A 24 2.70 12.74 1.76
CA LYS A 24 4.10 13.18 1.86
C LYS A 24 4.95 12.77 0.66
N LYS A 25 4.34 12.83 -0.52
CA LYS A 25 4.94 12.45 -1.80
C LYS A 25 4.73 13.61 -2.78
N PRO A 26 5.71 13.94 -3.63
CA PRO A 26 5.55 15.04 -4.59
C PRO A 26 4.45 14.73 -5.62
N ILE A 27 3.91 15.79 -6.22
CA ILE A 27 3.00 15.66 -7.38
C ILE A 27 3.75 14.93 -8.51
N GLY A 28 3.08 13.96 -9.14
CA GLY A 28 3.66 13.08 -10.15
C GLY A 28 4.24 11.78 -9.61
N ASP A 29 4.40 11.65 -8.29
CA ASP A 29 4.84 10.40 -7.66
C ASP A 29 3.66 9.43 -7.46
N VAL A 30 3.96 8.18 -7.08
CA VAL A 30 2.98 7.10 -6.90
C VAL A 30 3.08 6.52 -5.50
N ILE A 31 1.95 6.50 -4.79
CA ILE A 31 1.78 5.67 -3.60
C ILE A 31 1.26 4.29 -4.01
N ARG A 32 1.88 3.24 -3.47
CA ARG A 32 1.50 1.84 -3.73
C ARG A 32 0.92 1.23 -2.48
N LEU A 33 -0.18 0.50 -2.66
CA LEU A 33 -1.01 -0.02 -1.58
C LEU A 33 -1.21 -1.51 -1.74
N ILE A 34 -1.20 -2.24 -0.63
CA ILE A 34 -1.48 -3.67 -0.58
C ILE A 34 -2.42 -3.99 0.59
N ARG A 35 -3.36 -4.92 0.38
CA ARG A 35 -4.29 -5.41 1.40
C ARG A 35 -4.48 -6.92 1.26
N ILE A 36 -4.55 -7.63 2.38
CA ILE A 36 -4.75 -9.08 2.41
C ILE A 36 -6.11 -9.37 3.03
N ASP A 37 -7.13 -9.51 2.19
CA ASP A 37 -8.51 -9.72 2.65
C ASP A 37 -8.71 -11.13 3.23
N GLY A 38 -7.91 -12.09 2.77
CA GLY A 38 -7.75 -13.37 3.41
C GLY A 38 -6.68 -14.17 2.72
N CYS A 39 -5.90 -14.95 3.47
CA CYS A 39 -4.88 -15.81 2.89
C CYS A 39 -4.58 -16.97 3.83
N ARG A 40 -4.20 -18.14 3.30
CA ARG A 40 -3.66 -19.25 4.09
C ARG A 40 -2.17 -19.09 4.42
N LEU A 41 -1.49 -18.12 3.78
CA LEU A 41 -0.06 -17.83 3.99
C LEU A 41 0.17 -16.80 5.11
N SER A 42 -0.85 -16.00 5.47
CA SER A 42 -0.74 -14.97 6.50
C SER A 42 -2.09 -14.78 7.19
N GLY A 43 -2.07 -14.32 8.45
CA GLY A 43 -3.30 -13.92 9.14
C GLY A 43 -4.09 -12.87 8.34
N HIS A 44 -5.41 -12.85 8.53
CA HIS A 44 -6.26 -11.82 7.94
C HIS A 44 -5.87 -10.44 8.48
N ASP A 45 -5.52 -9.51 7.59
CA ASP A 45 -5.32 -8.10 7.93
C ASP A 45 -5.99 -7.24 6.85
N SER A 46 -7.19 -6.75 7.17
CA SER A 46 -8.00 -5.93 6.28
C SER A 46 -7.51 -4.49 6.17
N ARG A 47 -6.43 -4.10 6.87
CA ARG A 47 -5.85 -2.77 6.72
C ARG A 47 -5.15 -2.66 5.37
N THR A 48 -5.28 -1.50 4.74
CA THR A 48 -4.46 -1.15 3.59
C THR A 48 -3.08 -0.72 4.06
N TRP A 49 -2.04 -1.34 3.53
CA TRP A 49 -0.65 -1.05 3.82
C TRP A 49 0.01 -0.30 2.68
N VAL A 50 0.91 0.61 3.01
CA VAL A 50 1.82 1.25 2.05
C VAL A 50 3.04 0.35 1.89
N PHE A 51 3.44 0.14 0.64
CA PHE A 51 4.67 -0.58 0.33
C PHE A 51 5.50 0.18 -0.70
N GLU A 52 6.79 -0.13 -0.74
CA GLU A 52 7.71 0.35 -1.76
C GLU A 52 8.40 -0.83 -2.44
N ILE A 53 8.90 -0.61 -3.65
CA ILE A 53 9.70 -1.58 -4.38
C ILE A 53 11.14 -1.08 -4.28
N THR A 54 11.99 -1.86 -3.62
CA THR A 54 13.42 -1.58 -3.51
C THR A 54 14.10 -1.62 -4.89
N GLU A 55 15.31 -1.10 -4.99
CA GLU A 55 16.11 -1.15 -6.22
C GLU A 55 16.36 -2.58 -6.72
N LEU A 56 16.33 -3.57 -5.82
CA LEU A 56 16.47 -5.00 -6.13
C LEU A 56 15.15 -5.65 -6.59
N GLY A 57 14.05 -4.89 -6.68
CA GLY A 57 12.74 -5.42 -7.03
C GLY A 57 12.00 -6.10 -5.86
N ILE A 58 12.51 -6.01 -4.64
CA ILE A 58 11.88 -6.59 -3.45
C ILE A 58 10.80 -5.66 -2.92
N VAL A 59 9.65 -6.22 -2.52
CA VAL A 59 8.56 -5.50 -1.85
C VAL A 59 8.93 -5.26 -0.39
N ASN A 60 8.95 -3.99 0.02
CA ASN A 60 9.14 -3.58 1.41
C ASN A 60 7.84 -2.99 1.97
N ILE A 61 7.26 -3.63 3.00
CA ILE A 61 6.03 -3.18 3.66
C ILE A 61 6.37 -2.10 4.69
N ILE A 62 5.81 -0.90 4.55
CA ILE A 62 6.23 0.27 5.33
C ILE A 62 5.38 0.46 6.59
N ALA A 63 4.07 0.62 6.42
CA ALA A 63 3.12 0.88 7.50
C ALA A 63 1.66 0.76 7.00
N PRO A 64 0.69 0.57 7.89
CA PRO A 64 -0.72 0.81 7.56
C PRO A 64 -0.92 2.23 7.05
N LEU A 65 -1.76 2.43 6.03
CA LEU A 65 -1.99 3.73 5.40
C LEU A 65 -2.40 4.79 6.42
N ALA A 66 -3.27 4.44 7.38
CA ALA A 66 -3.72 5.33 8.44
C ALA A 66 -2.58 5.81 9.36
N GLU A 67 -1.55 4.99 9.55
CA GLU A 67 -0.36 5.39 10.32
C GLU A 67 0.61 6.19 9.45
N TYR A 68 0.79 5.79 8.20
CA TYR A 68 1.67 6.47 7.25
C TYR A 68 1.30 7.95 7.07
N ILE A 69 0.00 8.26 6.93
CA ILE A 69 -0.47 9.65 6.77
C ILE A 69 -0.42 10.49 8.05
N ARG A 70 -0.22 9.87 9.22
CA ARG A 70 -0.16 10.56 10.53
C ARG A 70 1.26 10.87 11.00
N ARG A 71 2.27 10.21 10.43
CA ARG A 71 3.68 10.55 10.65
C ARG A 71 3.92 11.98 10.20
#